data_AF-A0A1G8GLM1-F1
#
_entry.id   AF-A0A1G8GLM1-F1
#
_cell.length_a   1.000
_cell.length_b   1.000
_cell.length_c   1.000
_cell.angle_alpha   90.00
_cell.angle_beta   90.00
_cell.angle_gamma   90.00
#
_symmetry.space_group_name_H-M   'P 1'
#
loop_
_entity.id
_entity.type
_entity.pdbx_description
1 polymer ?
#
loop_
_entity_poly.entity_id
_entity_poly.type
_entity_poly.pdbx_seq_one_letter_code
_entity_poly.pdbx_strand_id
1 'polypeptide(L)'
;MITFNSNIKEFLQTIVNKNDDNVIKNKIIDYLLKDNITGWGFYSTLENNGILNIQSLKRVFINLLLEIKNEMINSQLYLTNKHFDDLDILKKIFQINDSELLYYKNDEIKEIINKQMLYCINTKKINQSETTIYLNRLKQVLGLPHTEYFNSISNISLLSTEV
;
A
#
# COMPACT_ATOMS: atom_id res chain seq x y z
N MET A 1 19.66 8.14 1.79
CA MET A 1 19.29 6.94 2.57
C MET A 1 17.78 6.92 2.68
N ILE A 2 17.15 5.76 2.57
CA ILE A 2 15.71 5.61 2.67
C ILE A 2 15.38 5.35 4.13
N THR A 3 14.47 6.16 4.68
CA THR A 3 13.99 6.02 6.06
C THR A 3 12.48 5.96 6.02
N PHE A 4 11.93 4.91 6.62
CA PHE A 4 10.48 4.81 6.86
C PHE A 4 10.12 5.60 8.11
N ASN A 5 9.07 6.40 8.03
CA ASN A 5 8.66 7.33 9.08
C ASN A 5 7.49 6.82 9.92
N SER A 6 6.87 5.71 9.51
CA SER A 6 5.80 5.02 10.22
C SER A 6 6.29 3.70 10.83
N ASN A 7 5.37 2.92 11.39
CA ASN A 7 5.66 1.57 11.86
C ASN A 7 5.59 0.51 10.73
N ILE A 8 5.87 0.89 9.48
CA ILE A 8 5.79 -0.03 8.34
C ILE A 8 6.68 -1.27 8.48
N LYS A 9 7.80 -1.14 9.19
CA LYS A 9 8.70 -2.25 9.53
C LYS A 9 8.00 -3.33 10.37
N GLU A 10 7.06 -2.96 11.23
CA GLU A 10 6.29 -3.92 12.04
C GLU A 10 5.40 -4.79 11.13
N PHE A 11 4.72 -4.20 10.14
CA PHE A 11 3.89 -4.97 9.21
C PHE A 11 4.72 -5.86 8.29
N LEU A 12 5.88 -5.38 7.84
CA LEU A 12 6.86 -6.18 7.10
C LEU A 12 7.30 -7.41 7.90
N GLN A 13 7.59 -7.23 9.20
CA GLN A 13 7.95 -8.34 10.09
C GLN A 13 6.80 -9.35 10.21
N THR A 14 5.56 -8.87 10.39
CA THR A 14 4.38 -9.73 10.45
C THR A 14 4.20 -10.55 9.17
N ILE A 15 4.45 -9.95 8.00
CA ILE A 15 4.35 -10.64 6.70
C ILE A 15 5.36 -11.78 6.58
N VAL A 16 6.62 -11.55 6.96
CA VAL A 16 7.66 -12.61 6.95
C VAL A 16 7.28 -13.75 7.90
N ASN A 17 6.75 -13.41 9.08
CA ASN A 17 6.38 -14.39 10.10
C ASN A 17 5.18 -15.27 9.71
N LYS A 18 4.44 -14.94 8.65
CA LYS A 18 3.34 -15.78 8.13
C LYS A 18 3.82 -17.02 7.35
N ASN A 19 5.13 -17.28 7.29
CA ASN A 19 5.76 -18.43 6.61
C ASN A 19 5.34 -18.55 5.13
N ASP A 20 5.66 -17.53 4.32
CA ASP A 20 5.58 -17.65 2.86
C ASP A 20 6.87 -18.31 2.31
N ASP A 21 6.70 -19.32 1.46
CA ASP A 21 7.79 -20.04 0.79
C ASP A 21 8.52 -19.20 -0.29
N ASN A 22 8.04 -17.99 -0.59
CA ASN A 22 8.66 -17.12 -1.58
C ASN A 22 9.99 -16.51 -1.09
N VAL A 23 11.09 -17.19 -1.41
CA VAL A 23 12.46 -16.81 -1.08
C VAL A 23 12.81 -15.38 -1.52
N ILE A 24 12.36 -14.96 -2.70
CA ILE A 24 12.67 -13.62 -3.22
C ILE A 24 11.92 -12.56 -2.41
N LYS A 25 10.64 -12.80 -2.11
CA LYS A 25 9.83 -11.92 -1.25
C LYS A 25 10.49 -11.73 0.11
N ASN A 26 10.90 -12.82 0.76
CA ASN A 26 11.51 -12.76 2.09
C ASN A 26 12.83 -11.99 2.07
N LYS A 27 13.71 -12.23 1.07
CA LYS A 27 14.96 -11.46 0.93
C LYS A 27 14.74 -9.97 0.70
N ILE A 28 13.71 -9.60 -0.05
CA ILE A 28 13.31 -8.20 -0.23
C ILE A 28 12.90 -7.60 1.11
N ILE A 29 12.03 -8.29 1.86
CA ILE A 29 11.56 -7.80 3.15
C ILE A 29 12.72 -7.67 4.14
N ASP A 30 13.58 -8.68 4.23
CA ASP A 30 14.78 -8.66 5.08
C ASP A 30 15.68 -7.45 4.79
N TYR A 31 15.81 -7.06 3.51
CA TYR A 31 16.53 -5.86 3.13
C TYR A 31 15.80 -4.58 3.57
N LEU A 32 14.48 -4.52 3.38
CA LEU A 32 13.65 -3.38 3.78
C LEU A 32 13.54 -3.21 5.31
N LEU A 33 13.89 -4.23 6.10
CA LEU A 33 13.93 -4.14 7.56
C LEU A 33 15.24 -3.51 8.09
N LYS A 34 16.29 -3.44 7.28
CA LYS A 34 17.59 -2.84 7.66
C LYS A 34 17.47 -1.33 7.91
N ASP A 35 18.45 -0.74 8.60
CA ASP A 35 18.43 0.69 8.93
C ASP A 35 19.12 1.57 7.87
N ASN A 36 19.90 0.98 6.97
CA ASN A 36 20.70 1.67 5.96
C ASN A 36 20.22 1.39 4.53
N ILE A 37 18.91 1.45 4.31
CA ILE A 37 18.29 1.12 3.03
C ILE A 37 18.66 2.17 1.99
N THR A 38 19.03 1.70 0.80
CA THR A 38 19.18 2.54 -0.40
C THR A 38 18.55 1.86 -1.60
N GLY A 39 18.13 2.64 -2.60
CA GLY A 39 17.65 2.09 -3.87
C GLY A 39 18.72 1.25 -4.56
N TRP A 40 19.97 1.73 -4.60
CA TRP A 40 21.10 0.97 -5.13
C TRP A 40 21.29 -0.38 -4.42
N GLY A 41 21.36 -0.40 -3.08
CA GLY A 41 21.51 -1.66 -2.35
C GLY A 41 20.31 -2.60 -2.50
N PHE A 42 19.11 -2.08 -2.77
CA PHE A 42 17.95 -2.89 -3.11
C PHE A 42 18.18 -3.64 -4.42
N TYR A 43 18.59 -2.93 -5.48
CA TYR A 43 18.87 -3.56 -6.78
C TYR A 43 20.06 -4.51 -6.71
N SER A 44 21.14 -4.15 -5.99
CA SER A 44 22.27 -5.06 -5.77
C SER A 44 21.85 -6.32 -5.02
N THR A 45 20.89 -6.24 -4.09
CA THR A 45 20.32 -7.42 -3.43
C THR A 45 19.61 -8.33 -4.44
N LEU A 46 18.86 -7.77 -5.39
CA LEU A 46 18.22 -8.56 -6.45
C LEU A 46 19.23 -9.20 -7.40
N GLU A 47 20.22 -8.43 -7.85
CA GLU A 47 21.27 -8.91 -8.76
C GLU A 47 22.09 -10.06 -8.15
N ASN A 48 22.46 -9.95 -6.88
CA ASN A 48 23.15 -11.02 -6.13
C ASN A 48 22.34 -12.31 -6.01
N ASN A 49 21.02 -12.25 -6.28
CA ASN A 49 20.13 -13.40 -6.31
C ASN A 49 19.80 -13.86 -7.74
N GLY A 50 20.60 -13.43 -8.73
CA GLY A 50 20.45 -13.82 -10.14
C GLY A 50 19.34 -13.06 -10.88
N ILE A 51 18.81 -11.99 -10.29
CA ILE A 51 17.70 -11.22 -10.86
C ILE A 51 18.26 -9.95 -11.48
N LEU A 52 18.57 -10.04 -12.77
CA LEU A 52 19.14 -8.94 -13.54
C LEU A 52 18.07 -8.03 -14.16
N ASN A 53 16.81 -8.48 -14.17
CA ASN A 53 15.68 -7.73 -14.72
C ASN A 53 14.55 -7.60 -13.70
N ILE A 54 14.35 -6.37 -13.23
CA ILE A 54 13.27 -6.06 -12.28
C ILE A 54 11.87 -6.28 -12.87
N GLN A 55 11.72 -6.17 -14.19
CA GLN A 55 10.43 -6.39 -14.86
C GLN A 55 9.89 -7.80 -14.63
N SER A 56 10.80 -8.78 -14.53
CA SER A 56 10.47 -10.18 -14.21
C SER A 56 9.87 -10.36 -12.81
N LEU A 57 10.06 -9.39 -11.91
CA LEU A 57 9.53 -9.41 -10.54
C LEU A 57 8.34 -8.47 -10.32
N LYS A 58 7.83 -7.79 -11.35
CA LYS A 58 6.75 -6.81 -11.20
C LYS A 58 5.55 -7.33 -10.43
N ARG A 59 5.11 -8.55 -10.75
CA ARG A 59 4.00 -9.21 -10.06
C ARG A 59 4.31 -9.47 -8.58
N VAL A 60 5.54 -9.88 -8.25
CA VAL A 60 5.98 -10.10 -6.86
C VAL A 60 5.91 -8.79 -6.08
N PHE A 61 6.42 -7.69 -6.64
CA PHE A 61 6.38 -6.40 -5.94
C PHE A 61 4.97 -5.83 -5.80
N ILE A 62 4.13 -5.98 -6.83
CA ILE A 62 2.73 -5.55 -6.77
C ILE A 62 1.98 -6.33 -5.69
N ASN A 63 2.17 -7.65 -5.64
CA ASN A 63 1.59 -8.50 -4.59
C ASN A 63 2.08 -8.07 -3.20
N LEU A 64 3.39 -7.86 -3.05
CA LEU A 64 3.97 -7.44 -1.77
C LEU A 64 3.45 -6.07 -1.33
N LEU A 65 3.34 -5.10 -2.24
CA LEU A 65 2.78 -3.78 -1.94
C LEU A 65 1.34 -3.89 -1.41
N LEU A 66 0.52 -4.75 -1.99
CA LEU A 66 -0.85 -4.96 -1.53
C LEU A 66 -0.94 -5.76 -0.24
N GLU A 67 -0.06 -6.75 -0.06
CA GLU A 67 0.05 -7.51 1.18
C GLU A 67 0.39 -6.59 2.36
N ILE A 68 1.35 -5.68 2.18
CA ILE A 68 1.70 -4.65 3.17
C ILE A 68 0.49 -3.78 3.50
N LYS A 69 -0.22 -3.28 2.48
CA LYS A 69 -1.40 -2.43 2.69
C LYS A 69 -2.52 -3.16 3.42
N ASN A 70 -2.80 -4.41 3.05
CA ASN A 70 -3.81 -5.23 3.71
C ASN A 70 -3.41 -5.50 5.16
N GLU A 71 -2.15 -5.81 5.42
CA GLU A 71 -1.66 -6.03 6.79
C GLU A 71 -1.79 -4.78 7.64
N MET A 72 -1.43 -3.62 7.08
CA MET A 72 -1.64 -2.32 7.71
C MET A 72 -3.11 -2.13 8.03
N ILE A 73 -4.01 -2.27 7.07
CA ILE A 73 -5.45 -2.05 7.27
C ILE A 73 -6.08 -3.01 8.30
N ASN A 74 -5.65 -4.27 8.30
CA ASN A 74 -6.15 -5.27 9.23
C ASN A 74 -5.65 -5.02 10.67
N SER A 75 -4.40 -4.57 10.81
CA SER A 75 -3.78 -4.29 12.11
C SER A 75 -4.16 -2.92 12.68
N GLN A 76 -4.17 -1.91 11.80
CA GLN A 76 -4.56 -0.54 12.08
C GLN A 76 -5.66 -0.12 11.11
N LEU A 77 -6.88 -0.01 11.63
CA LEU A 77 -8.06 0.29 10.82
C LEU A 77 -7.99 1.63 10.06
N TYR A 78 -7.02 2.50 10.40
CA TYR A 78 -6.80 3.79 9.77
C TYR A 78 -5.30 4.07 9.54
N LEU A 79 -4.95 4.56 8.35
CA LEU A 79 -3.56 4.89 7.98
C LEU A 79 -3.29 6.39 8.12
N THR A 80 -2.20 6.75 8.81
CA THR A 80 -1.74 8.14 8.92
C THR A 80 -0.98 8.61 7.67
N ASN A 81 -0.73 9.91 7.52
CA ASN A 81 0.08 10.46 6.42
C ASN A 81 1.47 9.80 6.29
N LYS A 82 2.13 9.56 7.43
CA LYS A 82 3.43 8.85 7.45
C LYS A 82 3.37 7.46 6.80
N HIS A 83 2.25 6.76 6.95
CA HIS A 83 2.05 5.46 6.29
C HIS A 83 1.92 5.60 4.78
N PHE A 84 1.19 6.62 4.30
CA PHE A 84 1.08 6.90 2.87
C PHE A 84 2.42 7.29 2.27
N ASP A 85 3.21 8.12 2.96
CA ASP A 85 4.54 8.51 2.51
C ASP A 85 5.47 7.29 2.39
N ASP A 86 5.42 6.35 3.35
CA ASP A 86 6.22 5.12 3.32
C ASP A 86 5.77 4.16 2.19
N LEU A 87 4.46 4.08 1.92
CA LEU A 87 3.94 3.29 0.79
C LEU A 87 4.35 3.89 -0.56
N ASP A 88 4.40 5.22 -0.69
CA ASP A 88 4.91 5.89 -1.88
C ASP A 88 6.40 5.63 -2.10
N ILE A 89 7.18 5.59 -1.01
CA ILE A 89 8.59 5.18 -1.06
C ILE A 89 8.71 3.75 -1.60
N LEU A 90 7.94 2.80 -1.06
CA LEU A 90 7.96 1.41 -1.53
C LEU A 90 7.59 1.29 -3.01
N LYS A 91 6.53 1.98 -3.43
CA LYS A 91 6.10 2.00 -4.82
C LYS A 91 7.21 2.49 -5.77
N LYS A 92 7.97 3.51 -5.36
CA LYS A 92 9.15 4.01 -6.10
C LYS A 92 10.30 3.00 -6.14
N ILE A 93 10.63 2.36 -5.01
CA ILE A 93 11.68 1.32 -4.94
C ILE A 93 11.34 0.14 -5.87
N PHE A 94 10.07 -0.26 -5.89
CA PHE A 94 9.56 -1.34 -6.73
C PHE A 94 9.32 -0.92 -8.19
N GLN A 95 9.51 0.36 -8.50
CA GLN A 95 9.26 1.00 -9.78
C GLN A 95 7.82 0.80 -10.31
N ILE A 96 6.84 0.53 -9.45
CA ILE A 96 5.46 0.22 -9.86
C ILE A 96 4.78 1.49 -10.35
N ASN A 97 4.23 1.46 -11.56
CA ASN A 97 3.36 2.53 -12.05
C ASN A 97 1.87 2.22 -11.79
N ASP A 98 1.05 3.25 -11.86
CA ASP A 98 -0.38 3.18 -11.52
C ASP A 98 -1.15 2.27 -12.47
N SER A 99 -0.85 2.36 -13.76
CA SER A 99 -1.48 1.54 -14.80
C SER A 99 -1.22 0.04 -14.60
N GLU A 100 0.01 -0.34 -14.25
CA GLU A 100 0.38 -1.72 -13.91
C GLU A 100 -0.39 -2.21 -12.68
N LEU A 101 -0.42 -1.40 -11.62
CA LEU A 101 -1.07 -1.74 -10.37
C LEU A 101 -2.57 -1.99 -10.59
N LEU A 102 -3.26 -1.10 -11.31
CA LEU A 102 -4.67 -1.25 -11.66
C LEU A 102 -4.89 -2.47 -12.57
N TYR A 103 -4.05 -2.64 -13.59
CA TYR A 103 -4.19 -3.76 -14.54
C TYR A 103 -4.13 -5.12 -13.85
N TYR A 104 -3.19 -5.30 -12.91
CA TYR A 104 -3.00 -6.60 -12.26
C TYR A 104 -3.93 -6.85 -11.08
N LYS A 105 -4.42 -5.80 -10.40
CA LYS A 105 -5.01 -5.92 -9.06
C LYS A 105 -6.25 -5.06 -8.81
N ASN A 106 -6.97 -4.67 -9.87
CA ASN A 106 -8.17 -3.83 -9.78
C ASN A 106 -9.16 -4.27 -8.70
N ASP A 107 -9.48 -5.57 -8.64
CA ASP A 107 -10.51 -6.07 -7.73
C ASP A 107 -10.05 -6.02 -6.26
N GLU A 108 -8.81 -6.43 -5.96
CA GLU A 108 -8.22 -6.30 -4.63
C GLU A 108 -8.13 -4.83 -4.18
N ILE A 109 -7.81 -3.91 -5.10
CA ILE A 109 -7.78 -2.47 -4.85
C ILE A 109 -9.18 -1.96 -4.47
N LYS A 110 -10.21 -2.37 -5.22
CA LYS A 110 -11.61 -2.02 -4.91
C LYS A 110 -12.03 -2.55 -3.54
N GLU A 111 -11.66 -3.78 -3.19
CA GLU A 111 -11.95 -4.34 -1.88
C GLU A 111 -11.30 -3.53 -0.74
N ILE A 112 -10.03 -3.16 -0.88
CA ILE A 112 -9.32 -2.32 0.10
C ILE A 112 -10.05 -1.00 0.32
N ILE A 113 -10.43 -0.34 -0.78
CA ILE A 113 -11.12 0.96 -0.72
C ILE A 113 -12.50 0.83 -0.09
N ASN A 114 -13.26 -0.21 -0.45
CA ASN A 114 -14.59 -0.45 0.11
C ASN A 114 -14.51 -0.70 1.61
N LYS A 115 -13.56 -1.53 2.07
CA LYS A 115 -13.32 -1.78 3.51
C LYS A 115 -13.03 -0.48 4.26
N GLN A 116 -12.17 0.36 3.70
CA GLN A 116 -11.77 1.62 4.32
C GLN A 116 -12.87 2.68 4.29
N MET A 117 -13.64 2.75 3.20
CA MET A 117 -14.81 3.61 3.09
C MET A 117 -15.86 3.25 4.14
N LEU A 118 -16.18 1.95 4.30
CA LEU A 118 -17.10 1.47 5.32
C LEU A 118 -16.60 1.78 6.74
N TYR A 119 -15.30 1.64 7.00
CA TYR A 119 -14.72 2.02 8.27
C TYR A 119 -14.89 3.51 8.56
N CYS A 120 -14.58 4.39 7.59
CA CYS A 120 -14.73 5.84 7.75
C CYS A 120 -16.19 6.26 7.97
N ILE A 121 -17.16 5.64 7.29
CA ILE A 121 -18.60 5.94 7.46
C ILE A 121 -19.08 5.54 8.86
N ASN A 122 -18.67 4.36 9.33
CA ASN A 122 -19.18 3.80 10.59
C ASN A 122 -18.45 4.33 11.83
N THR A 123 -17.29 4.96 11.67
CA THR A 123 -16.51 5.47 12.80
C THR A 123 -16.83 6.93 13.10
N LYS A 124 -17.26 7.23 14.32
CA LYS A 124 -17.47 8.62 14.79
C LYS A 124 -16.16 9.38 15.06
N LYS A 125 -15.00 8.74 14.83
CA LYS A 125 -13.67 9.28 15.16
C LYS A 125 -13.11 10.23 14.11
N ILE A 126 -13.65 10.24 12.90
CA ILE A 126 -13.09 10.95 11.76
C ILE A 126 -14.18 11.84 11.17
N ASN A 127 -13.89 13.12 10.99
CA ASN A 127 -14.85 14.03 10.36
C ASN A 127 -14.91 13.81 8.82
N GLN A 128 -15.93 14.36 8.17
CA GLN A 128 -16.16 14.15 6.74
C GLN A 128 -15.03 14.71 5.86
N SER A 129 -14.43 15.84 6.25
CA SER A 129 -13.29 16.43 5.55
C SER A 129 -12.04 15.55 5.61
N GLU A 130 -11.73 15.00 6.78
CA GLU A 130 -10.61 14.09 7.00
C GLU A 130 -10.81 12.78 6.26
N THR A 131 -12.04 12.25 6.27
CA THR A 131 -12.42 11.05 5.49
C THR A 131 -12.14 11.25 4.00
N THR A 132 -12.52 12.40 3.45
CA THR A 132 -12.30 12.72 2.03
C THR A 132 -10.81 12.78 1.70
N ILE A 133 -10.01 13.46 2.53
CA ILE A 133 -8.55 13.55 2.35
C ILE A 133 -7.91 12.17 2.45
N TYR A 134 -8.30 11.38 3.45
CA TYR A 134 -7.81 10.02 3.68
C TYR A 134 -8.09 9.10 2.49
N LEU A 135 -9.35 9.02 2.05
CA LEU A 135 -9.73 8.17 0.92
C LEU A 135 -9.06 8.60 -0.37
N ASN A 136 -8.85 9.90 -0.57
CA ASN A 136 -8.11 10.41 -1.73
C ASN A 136 -6.63 10.00 -1.70
N ARG A 137 -5.98 10.08 -0.53
CA ARG A 137 -4.60 9.60 -0.37
C ARG A 137 -4.50 8.08 -0.57
N LEU A 138 -5.43 7.32 -0.02
CA LEU A 138 -5.48 5.87 -0.20
C LEU A 138 -5.61 5.49 -1.68
N LYS A 139 -6.53 6.15 -2.41
CA LYS A 139 -6.72 5.97 -3.86
C LYS A 139 -5.44 6.27 -4.64
N GLN A 140 -4.78 7.38 -4.35
CA GLN A 140 -3.51 7.77 -5.00
C GLN A 140 -2.44 6.69 -4.84
N VAL A 141 -2.22 6.20 -3.62
CA VAL A 141 -1.21 5.16 -3.36
C VAL A 141 -1.61 3.82 -4.00
N LEU A 142 -2.91 3.57 -4.21
CA LEU A 142 -3.45 2.41 -4.95
C LEU A 142 -3.47 2.61 -6.48
N GLY A 143 -2.98 3.73 -6.99
CA GLY A 143 -2.87 3.99 -8.42
C GLY A 143 -4.18 4.38 -9.09
N LEU A 144 -5.22 4.73 -8.32
CA LEU A 144 -6.45 5.24 -8.90
C LEU A 144 -6.32 6.73 -9.22
N PRO A 145 -6.67 7.16 -10.44
CA PRO A 145 -6.66 8.57 -10.80
C PRO A 145 -7.70 9.34 -9.96
N HIS A 146 -7.39 10.58 -9.64
CA HIS A 146 -8.22 11.46 -8.80
C HIS A 146 -9.66 11.64 -9.30
N THR A 147 -9.93 11.38 -10.59
CA THR A 147 -11.19 11.70 -11.26
C THR A 147 -12.25 10.60 -11.25
N GLU A 148 -11.89 9.32 -11.08
CA GLU A 148 -12.83 8.21 -11.38
C GLU A 148 -13.81 7.85 -10.25
N TYR A 149 -13.62 8.36 -9.02
CA TYR A 149 -14.44 7.93 -7.88
C TYR A 149 -15.14 9.06 -7.11
N PHE A 150 -15.13 10.30 -7.60
CA PHE A 150 -15.95 11.37 -6.99
C PHE A 150 -17.44 11.01 -6.96
N ASN A 151 -17.92 10.22 -7.94
CA ASN A 151 -19.30 9.73 -7.99
C ASN A 151 -19.69 8.77 -6.85
N SER A 152 -18.71 8.14 -6.19
CA SER A 152 -18.98 7.26 -5.04
C SER A 152 -19.07 8.03 -3.70
N ILE A 153 -18.35 9.14 -3.57
CA ILE A 153 -18.37 9.97 -2.35
C ILE A 153 -19.62 10.85 -2.33
N SER A 154 -20.12 11.30 -3.49
CA SER A 154 -21.42 11.98 -3.61
C SER A 154 -22.61 11.11 -3.20
N ASN A 155 -22.47 9.78 -3.21
CA ASN A 155 -23.49 8.88 -2.68
C ASN A 155 -23.42 8.72 -1.15
N ILE A 156 -22.28 9.02 -0.52
CA ILE A 156 -22.15 9.01 0.95
C ILE A 156 -22.88 10.21 1.57
N SER A 157 -22.91 11.36 0.87
CA SER A 157 -23.74 12.49 1.30
C SER A 157 -25.24 12.22 1.26
N LEU A 158 -25.70 11.23 0.48
CA LEU A 158 -27.12 10.83 0.44
C LEU A 158 -27.48 9.87 1.59
N LEU A 159 -26.54 9.01 2.01
CA LEU A 159 -26.74 8.07 3.13
C LEU A 159 -26.67 8.72 4.52
N SER A 160 -26.15 9.95 4.63
CA SER A 160 -26.09 10.71 5.88
C SER A 160 -27.25 11.68 6.08
N THR A 161 -28.16 11.79 5.11
CA THR A 161 -29.38 12.63 5.18
C THR A 161 -30.67 11.85 5.47
N GLU A 162 -30.59 10.53 5.66
CA GLU A 162 -31.73 9.69 6.07
C GLU A 162 -31.50 9.12 7.48
N VAL A 163 -31.45 9.99 8.50
CA VAL A 163 -31.74 9.66 9.91
C VAL A 163 -32.47 10.84 10.55
#